data_AF-Q4CLR2-F1
#
_entry.id   AF-Q4CLR2-F1
#
_cell.length_a   1.000
_cell.length_b   1.000
_cell.length_c   1.000
_cell.angle_alpha   90.00
_cell.angle_beta   90.00
_cell.angle_gamma   90.00
#
_symmetry.space_group_name_H-M   'P 1'
#
loop_
_entity.id
_entity.type
_entity.pdbx_description
1 polymer ?
#
loop_
_entity_poly.entity_id
_entity_poly.type
_entity_poly.pdbx_seq_one_letter_code
_entity_poly.pdbx_strand_id
1 'polypeptide(L)'
;LNIFVFCRYLPPEEWQEAAAKSNVVKNVALCYPPKCNKPCRKQLSCGKHTCKEICCSNEDHKCYRICTKRLSCGIHTCGQLCHKGACSPCSIVSYERLYCRCRRSWIEPPVPCGTKPPSCSHECVIPRPCGHPANHPCHIEEKCPVCVVPVEKRCASHKKVMPYFFPCFRQSISCGKKCGKPLRCCGQKCEKTCHGGPCAHQCTNRFPAL
;
A
#
# COMPACT_ATOMS: atom_id res chain seq x y z
N LEU A 1 -5.31 58.12 14.26
CA LEU A 1 -5.30 57.99 12.79
C LEU A 1 -3.84 57.96 12.33
N ASN A 2 -3.49 56.97 11.50
CA ASN A 2 -2.12 56.49 11.25
C ASN A 2 -1.20 57.53 10.56
N ILE A 3 -0.12 57.96 11.23
CA ILE A 3 0.95 58.81 10.65
C ILE A 3 1.63 58.20 9.41
N PHE A 4 1.47 56.89 9.19
CA PHE A 4 1.88 56.22 7.95
C PHE A 4 1.31 56.85 6.67
N VAL A 5 0.25 57.68 6.75
CA VAL A 5 -0.30 58.38 5.59
C VAL A 5 0.61 59.52 5.10
N PHE A 6 1.32 60.23 5.98
CA PHE A 6 2.08 61.44 5.60
C PHE A 6 3.40 61.13 4.88
N CYS A 7 4.12 60.09 5.27
CA CYS A 7 5.45 59.81 4.70
C CYS A 7 5.42 59.24 3.27
N ARG A 8 4.24 58.93 2.72
CA ARG A 8 4.13 58.28 1.41
C ARG A 8 4.59 59.15 0.22
N TYR A 9 4.75 60.46 0.44
CA TYR A 9 5.11 61.46 -0.57
C TYR A 9 6.54 62.01 -0.45
N LEU A 10 7.28 61.66 0.62
CA LEU A 10 8.64 62.15 0.79
C LEU A 10 9.63 61.29 -0.01
N PRO A 11 10.62 61.91 -0.69
CA PRO A 11 11.73 61.18 -1.30
C PRO A 11 12.56 60.46 -0.22
N PRO A 12 13.21 59.33 -0.55
CA PRO A 12 13.88 58.46 0.44
C PRO A 12 14.90 59.19 1.33
N GLU A 13 15.55 60.25 0.83
CA GLU A 13 16.55 61.00 1.59
C GLU A 13 15.94 61.77 2.78
N GLU A 14 14.69 62.22 2.67
CA GLU A 14 14.04 63.07 3.68
C GLU A 14 13.34 62.28 4.81
N TRP A 15 13.26 60.96 4.68
CA TRP A 15 12.52 60.09 5.60
C TRP A 15 13.08 60.07 7.02
N GLN A 16 14.40 60.04 7.18
CA GLN A 16 15.03 60.00 8.51
C GLN A 16 14.75 61.29 9.30
N GLU A 17 14.84 62.43 8.63
CA GLU A 17 14.63 63.74 9.24
C GLU A 17 13.16 63.99 9.58
N ALA A 18 12.23 63.63 8.68
CA ALA A 18 10.80 63.73 8.94
C ALA A 18 10.37 62.84 10.12
N ALA A 19 10.93 61.62 10.21
CA ALA A 19 10.67 60.73 11.32
C ALA A 19 11.21 61.28 12.65
N ALA A 20 12.40 61.88 12.66
CA ALA A 20 12.97 62.55 13.83
C ALA A 20 12.13 63.76 14.28
N LYS A 21 11.56 64.53 13.34
CA LYS A 21 10.63 65.64 13.63
C LYS A 21 9.27 65.16 14.13
N SER A 22 8.85 63.95 13.76
CA SER A 22 7.62 63.35 14.25
C SER A 22 7.83 62.73 15.63
N ASN A 23 7.04 63.13 16.64
CA ASN A 23 7.18 62.63 18.02
C ASN A 23 6.67 61.17 18.21
N VAL A 24 6.79 60.31 17.18
CA VAL A 24 6.27 58.92 17.08
C VAL A 24 7.30 57.87 17.52
N VAL A 25 8.41 58.31 18.09
CA VAL A 25 9.47 57.43 18.60
C VAL A 25 9.17 57.05 20.04
N LYS A 26 8.42 55.96 20.24
CA LYS A 26 8.71 55.13 21.42
C LYS A 26 8.85 53.63 21.15
N ASN A 27 8.30 53.05 20.08
CA ASN A 27 8.44 51.59 19.88
C ASN A 27 8.12 51.07 18.46
N VAL A 28 8.45 51.81 17.39
CA VAL A 28 8.26 51.31 16.01
C VAL A 28 9.56 51.40 15.24
N ALA A 29 10.02 50.25 14.71
CA ALA A 29 11.11 50.22 13.75
C ALA A 29 10.66 50.92 12.46
N LEU A 30 11.27 52.05 12.15
CA LEU A 30 11.01 52.81 10.93
C LEU A 30 11.69 52.08 9.76
N CYS A 31 10.90 51.58 8.80
CA CYS A 31 11.38 50.89 7.60
C CYS A 31 10.77 51.55 6.36
N TYR A 32 11.58 51.75 5.31
CA TYR A 32 11.16 52.20 3.99
C TYR A 32 11.37 51.07 2.96
N PRO A 33 10.36 50.67 2.17
CA PRO A 33 8.97 51.13 2.23
C PRO A 33 8.27 50.67 3.53
N PRO A 34 7.20 51.35 3.98
CA PRO A 34 6.48 51.03 5.21
C PRO A 34 5.94 49.60 5.19
N LYS A 35 6.49 48.73 6.03
CA LYS A 35 6.07 47.33 6.20
C LYS A 35 5.33 47.15 7.53
N CYS A 36 4.27 46.34 7.54
CA CYS A 36 3.62 45.92 8.78
C CYS A 36 4.48 44.87 9.53
N ASN A 37 4.23 44.62 10.82
CA ASN A 37 4.88 43.53 11.56
C ASN A 37 3.99 42.27 11.69
N LYS A 38 3.07 42.05 10.74
CA LYS A 38 2.11 40.94 10.79
C LYS A 38 2.58 39.78 9.88
N PRO A 39 2.45 38.52 10.32
CA PRO A 39 2.69 37.37 9.46
C PRO A 39 1.58 37.28 8.40
N CYS A 40 1.94 36.99 7.15
CA CYS A 40 1.01 37.00 6.02
C CYS A 40 -0.13 35.97 6.13
N ARG A 41 0.15 34.76 6.65
CA ARG A 41 -0.80 33.64 6.83
C ARG A 41 -1.54 33.15 5.57
N LYS A 42 -1.34 33.74 4.39
CA LYS A 42 -1.91 33.28 3.12
C LYS A 42 -1.46 31.86 2.79
N GLN A 43 -2.33 31.09 2.13
CA GLN A 43 -2.00 29.74 1.66
C GLN A 43 -0.97 29.80 0.53
N LEU A 44 0.01 28.91 0.58
CA LEU A 44 0.97 28.73 -0.50
C LEU A 44 0.33 27.97 -1.66
N SER A 45 0.91 28.07 -2.86
CA SER A 45 0.43 27.45 -4.10
C SER A 45 0.14 25.94 -4.00
N CYS A 46 0.80 25.23 -3.07
CA CYS A 46 0.55 23.82 -2.79
C CYS A 46 -0.78 23.50 -2.09
N GLY A 47 -1.43 24.51 -1.47
CA GLY A 47 -2.67 24.37 -0.71
C GLY A 47 -2.56 23.70 0.67
N LYS A 48 -1.34 23.32 1.11
CA LYS A 48 -1.11 22.65 2.41
C LYS A 48 -0.36 23.50 3.42
N HIS A 49 0.43 24.45 2.94
CA HIS A 49 1.36 25.23 3.73
C HIS A 49 0.94 26.68 3.72
N THR A 50 1.16 27.37 4.83
CA THR A 50 0.88 28.79 4.97
C THR A 50 2.16 29.61 4.95
N CYS A 51 2.05 30.84 4.44
CA CYS A 51 3.12 31.82 4.43
C CYS A 51 3.44 32.29 5.86
N LYS A 52 4.71 32.18 6.24
CA LYS A 52 5.23 32.63 7.54
C LYS A 52 6.03 33.93 7.47
N GLU A 53 6.19 34.49 6.27
CA GLU A 53 6.90 35.75 6.06
C GLU A 53 6.16 36.93 6.72
N ILE A 54 6.94 37.83 7.33
CA ILE A 54 6.44 39.06 7.92
C ILE A 54 6.23 40.08 6.80
N CYS A 55 5.04 40.66 6.73
CA CYS A 55 4.67 41.62 5.68
C CYS A 55 4.93 41.11 4.25
N CYS A 56 4.61 39.85 3.98
CA CYS A 56 4.77 39.27 2.65
C CYS A 56 4.02 40.08 1.58
N SER A 57 4.76 40.59 0.59
CA SER A 57 4.23 41.23 -0.61
C SER A 57 4.16 40.30 -1.82
N ASN A 58 4.54 39.02 -1.68
CA ASN A 58 4.53 38.07 -2.79
C ASN A 58 3.09 37.78 -3.22
N GLU A 59 2.76 37.87 -4.50
CA GLU A 59 1.41 37.53 -4.99
C GLU A 59 1.25 36.02 -5.16
N ASP A 60 2.20 35.37 -5.84
CA ASP A 60 2.17 33.95 -6.20
C ASP A 60 2.22 32.96 -5.01
N HIS A 61 2.76 33.39 -3.86
CA HIS A 61 2.94 32.54 -2.67
C HIS A 61 3.46 31.11 -2.97
N LYS A 62 4.58 31.00 -3.71
CA LYS A 62 5.15 29.71 -4.11
C LYS A 62 5.62 28.89 -2.91
N CYS A 63 5.33 27.60 -2.91
CA CYS A 63 5.83 26.68 -1.89
C CYS A 63 7.16 26.05 -2.31
N TYR A 64 8.24 26.40 -1.61
CA TYR A 64 9.59 25.86 -1.87
C TYR A 64 9.91 24.57 -1.11
N ARG A 65 8.93 23.97 -0.42
CA ARG A 65 9.13 22.67 0.24
C ARG A 65 9.19 21.56 -0.80
N ILE A 66 9.94 20.50 -0.53
CA ILE A 66 9.99 19.30 -1.38
C ILE A 66 8.82 18.35 -1.03
N CYS A 67 8.18 17.81 -2.06
CA CYS A 67 7.13 16.81 -1.93
C CYS A 67 7.74 15.43 -1.60
N THR A 68 7.49 14.94 -0.39
CA THR A 68 7.97 13.64 0.11
C THR A 68 6.98 12.49 -0.11
N LYS A 69 5.88 12.72 -0.85
CA LYS A 69 4.89 11.68 -1.14
C LYS A 69 5.50 10.57 -2.01
N ARG A 70 5.06 9.33 -1.78
CA ARG A 70 5.37 8.18 -2.65
C ARG A 70 4.60 8.30 -3.96
N LEU A 71 5.26 8.06 -5.09
CA LEU A 71 4.65 8.02 -6.41
C LEU A 71 3.79 6.76 -6.58
N SER A 72 2.97 6.73 -7.64
CA SER A 72 2.09 5.61 -7.96
C SER A 72 2.84 4.29 -8.22
N CYS A 73 4.12 4.34 -8.59
CA CYS A 73 4.96 3.14 -8.73
C CYS A 73 5.31 2.46 -7.39
N GLY A 74 4.97 3.09 -6.25
CA GLY A 74 5.15 2.50 -4.92
C GLY A 74 6.60 2.50 -4.41
N ILE A 75 7.60 2.74 -5.26
CA ILE A 75 9.03 2.69 -4.90
C ILE A 75 9.62 4.10 -4.73
N HIS A 76 9.40 4.98 -5.71
CA HIS A 76 10.05 6.29 -5.77
C HIS A 76 9.24 7.40 -5.09
N THR A 77 9.94 8.34 -4.46
CA THR A 77 9.35 9.58 -3.91
C THR A 77 9.27 10.66 -4.99
N CYS A 78 8.29 11.57 -4.87
CA CYS A 78 8.06 12.62 -5.87
C CYS A 78 9.27 13.54 -6.08
N GLY A 79 9.84 14.08 -5.01
CA GLY A 79 11.05 14.92 -5.08
C GLY A 79 10.86 16.30 -5.72
N GLN A 80 9.69 16.59 -6.31
CA GLN A 80 9.37 17.89 -6.90
C GLN A 80 9.01 18.93 -5.83
N LEU A 81 8.99 20.21 -6.22
CA LEU A 81 8.42 21.26 -5.37
C LEU A 81 6.99 20.92 -4.95
N CYS A 82 6.61 21.33 -3.75
CA CYS A 82 5.31 21.03 -3.18
C CYS A 82 4.23 21.61 -4.08
N HIS A 83 3.38 20.71 -4.58
CA HIS A 83 2.38 21.02 -5.57
C HIS A 83 1.00 20.62 -5.05
N LYS A 84 -0.03 21.15 -5.69
CA LYS A 84 -1.42 20.76 -5.43
C LYS A 84 -1.72 19.42 -6.12
N GLY A 85 -2.62 18.62 -5.54
CA GLY A 85 -3.11 17.38 -6.16
C GLY A 85 -2.20 16.15 -6.01
N ALA A 86 -2.40 15.20 -6.93
CA ALA A 86 -1.62 13.97 -7.05
C ALA A 86 -0.23 14.27 -7.65
N CYS A 87 0.74 13.43 -7.32
CA CYS A 87 2.07 13.53 -7.93
C CYS A 87 2.00 13.11 -9.39
N SER A 88 2.86 13.70 -10.23
CA SER A 88 3.09 13.20 -11.59
C SER A 88 3.54 11.74 -11.55
N PRO A 89 3.28 10.96 -12.61
CA PRO A 89 3.83 9.61 -12.74
C PRO A 89 5.36 9.59 -12.58
N CYS A 90 5.89 8.42 -12.23
CA CYS A 90 7.34 8.23 -12.13
C CYS A 90 8.00 8.44 -13.50
N SER A 91 8.99 9.32 -13.57
CA SER A 91 9.75 9.64 -14.79
C SER A 91 10.81 8.60 -15.14
N ILE A 92 11.02 7.59 -14.29
CA ILE A 92 12.00 6.53 -14.50
C ILE A 92 11.44 5.55 -15.54
N VAL A 93 12.26 5.25 -16.53
CA VAL A 93 11.99 4.25 -17.58
C VAL A 93 13.13 3.22 -17.59
N SER A 94 12.79 1.97 -17.84
CA SER A 94 13.77 0.92 -18.13
C SER A 94 13.94 0.78 -19.64
N TYR A 95 15.18 0.63 -20.09
CA TYR A 95 15.52 0.33 -21.48
C TYR A 95 15.74 -1.18 -21.72
N GLU A 96 15.39 -2.00 -20.74
CA GLU A 96 15.38 -3.46 -20.84
C GLU A 96 13.96 -3.98 -21.05
N ARG A 97 13.85 -5.16 -21.66
CA ARG A 97 12.58 -5.87 -21.80
C ARG A 97 12.03 -6.28 -20.43
N LEU A 98 10.74 -6.01 -20.22
CA LEU A 98 10.04 -6.48 -19.02
C LEU A 98 9.40 -7.85 -19.31
N TYR A 99 10.02 -8.90 -18.79
CA TYR A 99 9.57 -10.27 -18.97
C TYR A 99 8.48 -10.70 -17.97
N CYS A 100 7.60 -11.60 -18.39
CA CYS A 100 6.80 -12.40 -17.45
C CYS A 100 7.70 -13.40 -16.69
N ARG A 101 7.13 -14.08 -15.67
CA ARG A 101 7.88 -15.05 -14.85
C ARG A 101 8.49 -16.21 -15.65
N CYS A 102 7.82 -16.68 -16.72
CA CYS A 102 8.34 -17.74 -17.57
C CYS A 102 9.23 -17.23 -18.72
N ARG A 103 9.44 -15.92 -18.86
CA ARG A 103 10.21 -15.25 -19.93
C ARG A 103 9.79 -15.55 -21.38
N ARG A 104 8.65 -16.19 -21.61
CA ARG A 104 8.09 -16.46 -22.95
C ARG A 104 7.27 -15.30 -23.52
N SER A 105 7.00 -14.27 -22.71
CA SER A 105 6.30 -13.06 -23.11
C SER A 105 6.96 -11.85 -22.46
N TRP A 106 7.01 -10.73 -23.16
CA TRP A 106 7.66 -9.50 -22.70
C TRP A 106 6.97 -8.25 -23.24
N ILE A 107 7.27 -7.12 -22.61
CA ILE A 107 6.98 -5.77 -23.09
C ILE A 107 8.30 -5.17 -23.57
N GLU A 108 8.32 -4.64 -24.80
CA GLU A 108 9.51 -3.98 -25.37
C GLU A 108 9.78 -2.62 -24.68
N PRO A 109 11.05 -2.20 -24.57
CA PRO A 109 11.41 -0.90 -24.02
C PRO A 109 10.99 0.26 -24.95
N PRO A 110 10.83 1.49 -24.41
CA PRO A 110 11.02 1.87 -23.02
C PRO A 110 9.86 1.43 -22.12
N VAL A 111 10.17 0.80 -20.98
CA VAL A 111 9.17 0.34 -20.02
C VAL A 111 9.06 1.34 -18.86
N PRO A 112 7.92 2.03 -18.68
CA PRO A 112 7.72 2.94 -17.55
C PRO A 112 7.83 2.24 -16.20
N CYS A 113 8.39 2.91 -15.20
CA CYS A 113 8.46 2.39 -13.83
C CYS A 113 7.05 2.10 -13.29
N GLY A 114 6.88 0.91 -12.67
CA GLY A 114 5.59 0.46 -12.15
C GLY A 114 4.71 -0.26 -13.18
N THR A 115 5.18 -0.42 -14.43
CA THR A 115 4.51 -1.27 -15.41
C THR A 115 4.47 -2.70 -14.91
N LYS A 116 3.28 -3.32 -14.94
CA LYS A 116 3.11 -4.73 -14.59
C LYS A 116 3.63 -5.61 -15.74
N PRO A 117 4.27 -6.76 -15.44
CA PRO A 117 4.61 -7.76 -16.45
C PRO A 117 3.43 -8.12 -17.36
N PRO A 118 3.69 -8.53 -18.62
CA PRO A 118 2.64 -8.82 -19.58
C PRO A 118 1.80 -10.03 -19.15
N SER A 119 0.54 -10.03 -19.55
CA SER A 119 -0.31 -11.22 -19.48
C SER A 119 0.30 -12.34 -20.33
N CYS A 120 0.40 -13.54 -19.77
CA CYS A 120 1.06 -14.66 -20.42
C CYS A 120 0.19 -15.93 -20.34
N SER A 121 -0.18 -16.49 -21.49
CA SER A 121 -1.01 -17.69 -21.61
C SER A 121 -0.23 -19.00 -21.61
N HIS A 122 1.10 -18.94 -21.64
CA HIS A 122 1.95 -20.14 -21.56
C HIS A 122 1.76 -20.87 -20.23
N GLU A 123 1.94 -22.18 -20.24
CA GLU A 123 1.95 -22.99 -19.01
C GLU A 123 2.93 -22.45 -17.97
N CYS A 124 2.55 -22.51 -16.70
CA CYS A 124 3.44 -22.10 -15.62
C CYS A 124 4.64 -23.05 -15.51
N VAL A 125 5.84 -22.47 -15.38
CA VAL A 125 7.10 -23.21 -15.28
C VAL A 125 7.51 -23.59 -13.85
N ILE A 126 6.71 -23.19 -12.85
CA ILE A 126 7.02 -23.43 -11.43
C ILE A 126 6.67 -24.88 -11.08
N PRO A 127 7.63 -25.72 -10.64
CA PRO A 127 7.36 -27.09 -10.24
C PRO A 127 6.41 -27.14 -9.03
N ARG A 128 5.40 -28.00 -9.10
CA ARG A 128 4.42 -28.16 -8.03
C ARG A 128 4.97 -29.12 -6.96
N PRO A 129 4.76 -28.87 -5.66
CA PRO A 129 5.17 -29.80 -4.60
C PRO A 129 4.49 -31.17 -4.71
N CYS A 130 3.34 -31.26 -5.37
CA CYS A 130 2.65 -32.52 -5.65
C CYS A 130 3.22 -33.30 -6.86
N GLY A 131 4.21 -32.78 -7.58
CA GLY A 131 4.81 -33.42 -8.76
C GLY A 131 3.98 -33.36 -10.05
N HIS A 132 2.68 -33.08 -9.98
CA HIS A 132 1.84 -32.92 -11.17
C HIS A 132 2.24 -31.73 -12.05
N PRO A 133 2.04 -31.82 -13.39
CA PRO A 133 2.27 -30.70 -14.30
C PRO A 133 1.35 -29.52 -14.02
N ALA A 134 1.76 -28.33 -14.44
CA ALA A 134 0.95 -27.12 -14.27
C ALA A 134 -0.23 -27.12 -15.26
N ASN A 135 -1.44 -27.04 -14.74
CA ASN A 135 -2.68 -26.97 -15.52
C ASN A 135 -3.27 -25.54 -15.57
N HIS A 136 -2.41 -24.52 -15.47
CA HIS A 136 -2.81 -23.11 -15.45
C HIS A 136 -1.77 -22.24 -16.17
N PRO A 137 -2.18 -21.06 -16.68
CA PRO A 137 -1.26 -20.15 -17.33
C PRO A 137 -0.23 -19.58 -16.35
N CYS A 138 0.79 -18.97 -16.93
CA CYS A 138 1.77 -18.15 -16.27
C CYS A 138 1.08 -17.00 -15.53
N HIS A 139 1.56 -16.73 -14.33
CA HIS A 139 0.94 -15.80 -13.41
C HIS A 139 2.05 -15.06 -12.65
N ILE A 140 1.74 -13.92 -12.02
CA ILE A 140 2.75 -13.09 -11.35
C ILE A 140 2.86 -13.38 -9.86
N GLU A 141 1.79 -13.93 -9.27
CA GLU A 141 1.71 -14.24 -7.86
C GLU A 141 2.82 -15.23 -7.45
N GLU A 142 3.26 -15.13 -6.20
CA GLU A 142 4.31 -16.01 -5.67
C GLU A 142 3.89 -17.47 -5.66
N LYS A 143 2.62 -17.73 -5.27
CA LYS A 143 2.05 -19.06 -5.11
C LYS A 143 1.20 -19.42 -6.32
N CYS A 144 1.39 -20.65 -6.82
CA CYS A 144 0.54 -21.18 -7.87
C CYS A 144 -0.88 -21.46 -7.36
N PRO A 145 -1.89 -21.36 -8.24
CA PRO A 145 -3.23 -21.91 -7.98
C PRO A 145 -3.18 -23.38 -7.54
N VAL A 146 -4.14 -23.79 -6.71
CA VAL A 146 -4.22 -25.16 -6.16
C VAL A 146 -4.30 -26.23 -7.27
N CYS A 147 -3.81 -27.44 -6.97
CA CYS A 147 -3.73 -28.52 -7.96
C CYS A 147 -5.07 -29.22 -8.09
N VAL A 148 -5.71 -29.11 -9.24
CA VAL A 148 -7.02 -29.74 -9.51
C VAL A 148 -6.91 -31.05 -10.29
N VAL A 149 -5.69 -31.54 -10.54
CA VAL A 149 -5.46 -32.83 -11.20
C VAL A 149 -6.23 -33.92 -10.45
N PRO A 150 -7.09 -34.70 -11.14
CA PRO A 150 -7.83 -35.80 -10.54
C PRO A 150 -6.87 -36.90 -10.06
N VAL A 151 -7.00 -37.33 -8.81
CA VAL A 151 -6.18 -38.39 -8.21
C VAL A 151 -7.04 -39.33 -7.37
N GLU A 152 -6.61 -40.59 -7.26
CA GLU A 152 -7.22 -41.55 -6.36
C GLU A 152 -6.87 -41.21 -4.91
N LYS A 153 -7.87 -41.24 -4.04
CA LYS A 153 -7.68 -40.95 -2.61
C LYS A 153 -8.41 -41.94 -1.74
N ARG A 154 -7.95 -42.04 -0.50
CA ARG A 154 -8.50 -42.92 0.54
C ARG A 154 -9.26 -42.12 1.58
N CYS A 155 -10.33 -42.71 2.11
CA CYS A 155 -11.10 -42.16 3.23
C CYS A 155 -10.17 -41.88 4.42
N ALA A 156 -10.27 -40.68 5.00
CA ALA A 156 -9.47 -40.27 6.14
C ALA A 156 -9.72 -41.18 7.37
N SER A 157 -10.98 -41.58 7.58
CA SER A 157 -11.36 -42.44 8.71
C SER A 157 -11.17 -43.93 8.42
N HIS A 158 -11.75 -44.44 7.33
CA HIS A 158 -11.84 -45.88 7.03
C HIS A 158 -10.71 -46.40 6.13
N LYS A 159 -9.84 -45.54 5.60
CA LYS A 159 -8.69 -45.89 4.72
C LYS A 159 -9.04 -46.64 3.41
N LYS A 160 -10.32 -46.85 3.13
CA LYS A 160 -10.82 -47.41 1.86
C LYS A 160 -10.59 -46.43 0.69
N VAL A 161 -10.17 -46.93 -0.47
CA VAL A 161 -10.10 -46.16 -1.72
C VAL A 161 -11.50 -45.67 -2.09
N MET A 162 -11.61 -44.42 -2.53
CA MET A 162 -12.88 -43.86 -2.99
C MET A 162 -13.21 -44.29 -4.41
N PRO A 163 -14.50 -44.49 -4.74
CA PRO A 163 -14.91 -44.95 -6.07
C PRO A 163 -14.83 -43.87 -7.16
N TYR A 164 -14.42 -42.65 -6.82
CA TYR A 164 -14.27 -41.53 -7.74
C TYR A 164 -13.01 -40.73 -7.41
N PHE A 165 -12.49 -40.03 -8.43
CA PHE A 165 -11.30 -39.18 -8.31
C PHE A 165 -11.59 -37.89 -7.54
N PHE A 166 -10.56 -37.37 -6.87
CA PHE A 166 -10.62 -36.10 -6.17
C PHE A 166 -9.53 -35.16 -6.67
N PRO A 167 -9.72 -33.84 -6.60
CA PRO A 167 -8.64 -32.91 -6.93
C PRO A 167 -7.47 -33.09 -5.97
N CYS A 168 -6.25 -33.07 -6.52
CA CYS A 168 -5.00 -33.29 -5.80
C CYS A 168 -4.88 -32.44 -4.52
N PHE A 169 -5.30 -31.18 -4.52
CA PHE A 169 -5.20 -30.30 -3.36
C PHE A 169 -5.99 -30.79 -2.13
N ARG A 170 -7.01 -31.64 -2.31
CA ARG A 170 -7.93 -32.03 -1.21
C ARG A 170 -7.31 -33.07 -0.29
N GLN A 171 -6.77 -32.67 0.86
CA GLN A 171 -6.03 -33.59 1.75
C GLN A 171 -6.93 -34.60 2.49
N SER A 172 -7.99 -34.15 3.17
CA SER A 172 -8.89 -35.03 3.91
C SER A 172 -10.12 -35.41 3.10
N ILE A 173 -10.30 -36.71 2.87
CA ILE A 173 -11.43 -37.26 2.12
C ILE A 173 -12.39 -37.96 3.07
N SER A 174 -13.68 -37.66 2.92
CA SER A 174 -14.75 -38.31 3.68
C SER A 174 -15.59 -39.18 2.77
N CYS A 175 -15.89 -40.39 3.21
CA CYS A 175 -16.78 -41.31 2.50
C CYS A 175 -18.27 -41.03 2.75
N GLY A 176 -18.61 -40.06 3.60
CA GLY A 176 -19.99 -39.76 4.02
C GLY A 176 -20.62 -40.75 5.00
N LYS A 177 -19.99 -41.90 5.28
CA LYS A 177 -20.47 -42.89 6.27
C LYS A 177 -20.15 -42.45 7.70
N LYS A 178 -20.86 -42.97 8.70
CA LYS A 178 -20.51 -42.79 10.12
C LYS A 178 -19.09 -43.28 10.41
N CYS A 179 -18.41 -42.61 11.33
CA CYS A 179 -17.03 -42.92 11.70
C CYS A 179 -16.92 -44.32 12.28
N GLY A 180 -17.73 -44.63 13.31
CA GLY A 180 -17.83 -45.96 13.91
C GLY A 180 -16.60 -46.40 14.73
N LYS A 181 -15.54 -45.58 14.80
CA LYS A 181 -14.35 -45.87 15.62
C LYS A 181 -14.68 -45.82 17.12
N PRO A 182 -14.13 -46.73 17.94
CA PRO A 182 -14.31 -46.68 19.38
C PRO A 182 -13.65 -45.43 19.97
N LEU A 183 -14.38 -44.73 20.83
CA LEU A 183 -13.94 -43.52 21.50
C LEU A 183 -13.00 -43.86 22.65
N ARG A 184 -11.84 -43.19 22.72
CA ARG A 184 -10.80 -43.47 23.73
C ARG A 184 -11.26 -43.26 25.18
N CYS A 185 -12.31 -42.45 25.39
CA CYS A 185 -12.77 -42.07 26.73
C CYS A 185 -13.76 -43.05 27.38
N CYS A 186 -14.59 -43.74 26.60
CA CYS A 186 -15.64 -44.62 27.12
C CYS A 186 -15.90 -45.89 26.26
N GLY A 187 -15.16 -46.09 25.17
CA GLY A 187 -15.31 -47.25 24.28
C GLY A 187 -16.49 -47.19 23.31
N GLN A 188 -17.42 -46.23 23.46
CA GLN A 188 -18.57 -46.08 22.58
C GLN A 188 -18.16 -45.81 21.12
N LYS A 189 -18.99 -46.20 20.15
CA LYS A 189 -18.72 -45.97 18.72
C LYS A 189 -18.98 -44.50 18.38
N CYS A 190 -18.03 -43.87 17.68
CA CYS A 190 -18.18 -42.50 17.20
C CYS A 190 -19.34 -42.39 16.19
N GLU A 191 -20.38 -41.65 16.56
CA GLU A 191 -21.59 -41.48 15.74
C GLU A 191 -21.48 -40.38 14.69
N LYS A 192 -20.41 -39.55 14.76
CA LYS A 192 -20.17 -38.49 13.79
C LYS A 192 -19.94 -39.06 12.39
N THR A 193 -20.35 -38.32 11.38
CA THR A 193 -19.99 -38.58 9.98
C THR A 193 -18.46 -38.63 9.84
N CYS A 194 -17.97 -39.42 8.89
CA CYS A 194 -16.55 -39.63 8.65
C CYS A 194 -15.79 -38.30 8.65
N HIS A 195 -14.80 -38.21 9.53
CA HIS A 195 -13.98 -37.03 9.75
C HIS A 195 -12.49 -37.41 9.73
N GLY A 196 -11.64 -36.44 9.43
CA GLY A 196 -10.20 -36.55 9.64
C GLY A 196 -9.85 -36.36 11.13
N GLY A 197 -8.68 -36.85 11.54
CA GLY A 197 -8.18 -36.66 12.91
C GLY A 197 -8.87 -37.51 13.99
N PRO A 198 -8.55 -37.26 15.27
CA PRO A 198 -9.11 -38.01 16.41
C PRO A 198 -10.61 -37.74 16.59
N CYS A 199 -11.33 -38.72 17.12
CA CYS A 199 -12.75 -38.56 17.45
C CYS A 199 -12.91 -37.67 18.69
N ALA A 200 -13.53 -36.50 18.52
CA ALA A 200 -13.87 -35.63 19.64
C ALA A 200 -15.20 -36.07 20.28
N HIS A 201 -15.16 -36.41 21.56
CA HIS A 201 -16.32 -36.83 22.35
C HIS A 201 -16.25 -36.24 23.76
N GLN A 202 -17.33 -35.57 24.18
CA GLN A 202 -17.50 -35.08 25.54
C GLN A 202 -18.20 -36.17 26.37
N CYS A 203 -17.42 -36.94 27.14
CA CYS A 203 -17.96 -37.99 27.98
C CYS A 203 -18.08 -37.51 29.44
N THR A 204 -19.23 -37.77 30.05
CA THR A 204 -19.45 -37.66 31.50
C THR A 204 -18.84 -38.84 32.27
N ASN A 205 -18.79 -40.03 31.67
CA ASN A 205 -18.31 -41.28 32.27
C ASN A 205 -16.96 -41.70 31.68
N ARG A 206 -15.89 -40.96 31.97
CA ARG A 206 -14.53 -41.30 31.50
C ARG A 206 -14.01 -42.52 32.26
N PHE A 207 -13.31 -43.43 31.58
CA PHE A 207 -12.51 -44.45 32.27
C PHE A 207 -11.58 -43.77 33.29
N PRO A 208 -11.39 -44.34 34.50
CA PRO A 208 -10.43 -43.80 35.46
C PRO A 208 -9.04 -43.77 34.82
N ALA A 209 -8.31 -42.66 34.98
CA ALA A 209 -6.91 -42.61 34.58
C ALA A 209 -6.14 -43.60 35.47
N LEU A 210 -5.41 -44.53 34.85
CA LEU A 210 -4.45 -45.38 35.52
C LEU A 210 -3.27 -44.54 36.03
#